data_AF-A0A2L2ZAA3-F1
#
_entry.id   AF-A0A2L2ZAA3-F1
#
_cell.length_a   1.000
_cell.length_b   1.000
_cell.length_c   1.000
_cell.angle_alpha   90.00
_cell.angle_beta   90.00
_cell.angle_gamma   90.00
#
_symmetry.space_group_name_H-M   'P 1'
#
loop_
_entity.id
_entity.type
_entity.pdbx_description
1 polymer ?
#
loop_
_entity_poly.entity_id
_entity_poly.type
_entity_poly.pdbx_seq_one_letter_code
_entity_poly.pdbx_strand_id
1 'polypeptide(L)' 'DTEQMSAAGQMDTFLGISGTDEILLAVKKCWASQFSFVATEYKRRYGQCYNSPLAVVIQEMIPCEVA' A
#
# COMPACT_ATOMS: atom_id res chain seq x y z
N ASP A 1 4.65 1.07 18.81
CA ASP A 1 5.75 0.39 18.10
C ASP A 1 6.08 -0.94 18.77
N THR A 2 5.47 -2.01 18.28
CA THR A 2 5.95 -3.37 18.53
C THR A 2 6.42 -3.91 17.19
N GLU A 3 7.65 -4.41 17.14
CA GLU A 3 8.33 -4.98 15.94
C GLU A 3 7.54 -6.12 15.24
N GLN A 4 6.41 -6.56 15.81
CA GLN A 4 5.55 -7.62 15.27
C GLN A 4 4.44 -7.13 14.33
N MET A 5 4.17 -5.83 14.23
CA MET A 5 3.23 -5.29 13.24
C MET A 5 3.96 -4.95 11.94
N SER A 6 4.31 -5.99 11.18
CA SER A 6 4.77 -5.82 9.81
C SER A 6 3.58 -5.45 8.93
N ALA A 7 3.63 -4.27 8.31
CA ALA A 7 2.71 -3.85 7.26
C ALA A 7 2.94 -4.61 5.94
N ALA A 8 3.89 -5.55 5.91
CA ALA A 8 4.20 -6.35 4.73
C ALA A 8 2.96 -7.12 4.24
N GLY A 9 2.63 -6.94 2.97
CA GLY A 9 1.51 -7.62 2.32
C GLY A 9 0.11 -7.09 2.67
N GLN A 10 -0.02 -5.97 3.38
CA GLN A 10 -1.32 -5.38 3.70
C GLN A 10 -1.80 -4.33 2.72
N MET A 11 -0.87 -3.72 1.98
CA MET A 11 -1.13 -2.59 1.10
C MET A 11 -0.69 -2.93 -0.31
N ASP A 12 -1.43 -2.40 -1.28
CA ASP A 12 -1.15 -2.64 -2.69
C ASP A 12 0.07 -1.81 -3.13
N THR A 13 0.90 -2.42 -3.97
CA THR A 13 2.01 -1.77 -4.68
C THR A 13 1.74 -1.87 -6.17
N PHE A 14 1.90 -0.76 -6.89
CA PHE A 14 1.75 -0.71 -8.33
C PHE A 14 3.09 -0.32 -8.97
N LEU A 15 3.51 -1.08 -9.98
CA LEU A 15 4.79 -0.91 -10.68
C LEU A 15 4.54 -0.55 -12.15
N GLY A 16 5.53 0.07 -12.80
CA GLY A 16 5.49 0.36 -14.23
C GLY A 16 4.48 1.44 -14.65
N ILE A 17 4.13 2.34 -13.75
CA ILE A 17 3.16 3.42 -14.01
C ILE A 17 3.86 4.63 -14.63
N SER A 18 3.25 5.24 -15.64
CA SER A 18 3.83 6.37 -16.36
C SER A 18 2.81 7.48 -16.62
N GLY A 19 3.22 8.72 -16.40
CA GLY A 19 2.35 9.89 -16.60
C GLY A 19 1.54 10.26 -15.37
N THR A 20 1.31 11.57 -15.21
CA THR A 20 0.76 12.15 -13.98
C THR A 20 -0.63 11.61 -13.62
N ASP A 21 -1.51 11.43 -14.60
CA ASP A 21 -2.88 10.97 -14.35
C ASP A 21 -2.92 9.53 -13.83
N GLU A 22 -2.08 8.65 -14.40
CA GLU A 22 -1.97 7.26 -13.94
C GLU A 22 -1.34 7.18 -12.55
N ILE A 23 -0.35 8.03 -12.26
CA ILE A 23 0.25 8.16 -10.92
C ILE A 23 -0.80 8.58 -9.90
N LEU A 24 -1.61 9.60 -10.21
CA LEU A 24 -2.68 10.06 -9.32
C LEU A 24 -3.75 8.98 -9.09
N LEU A 25 -4.07 8.19 -10.11
CA LEU A 25 -4.97 7.06 -9.98
C LEU A 25 -4.37 5.96 -9.08
N ALA A 26 -3.07 5.68 -9.23
CA ALA A 26 -2.36 4.71 -8.41
C ALA A 26 -2.33 5.11 -6.94
N VAL A 27 -2.03 6.38 -6.65
CA VAL A 27 -2.05 6.92 -5.27
C VAL A 27 -3.42 6.71 -4.63
N LYS A 28 -4.52 6.99 -5.34
CA LYS A 28 -5.88 6.73 -4.86
C LYS A 28 -6.12 5.24 -4.58
N LYS A 29 -5.64 4.35 -5.44
CA LYS A 29 -5.74 2.90 -5.24
C LYS A 29 -4.93 2.44 -4.02
N CYS A 30 -3.73 2.97 -3.79
CA CYS A 30 -2.94 2.69 -2.59
C CYS A 30 -3.71 3.06 -1.31
N TRP A 31 -4.32 4.25 -1.26
CA TRP A 31 -5.16 4.62 -0.12
C TRP A 31 -6.39 3.72 0.03
N ALA A 32 -7.03 3.34 -1.08
CA ALA A 32 -8.17 2.43 -1.06
C ALA A 32 -7.80 1.03 -0.55
N SER A 33 -6.58 0.55 -0.81
CA SER A 33 -6.09 -0.77 -0.36
C SER A 33 -6.15 -0.95 1.16
N GLN A 34 -6.08 0.16 1.91
CA GLN A 34 -6.21 0.20 3.37
C GLN A 34 -7.57 -0.29 3.88
N PHE A 35 -8.58 -0.34 3.00
CA PHE A 35 -9.95 -0.81 3.25
C PHE A 35 -10.26 -2.14 2.53
N SER A 36 -9.24 -2.81 1.97
CA SER A 36 -9.39 -4.15 1.44
C SER A 36 -9.85 -5.13 2.53
N PHE A 37 -10.42 -6.26 2.13
CA PHE A 37 -10.84 -7.30 3.07
C PHE A 37 -9.68 -7.77 3.95
N VAL A 38 -8.50 -7.99 3.34
CA VAL A 38 -7.29 -8.46 4.05
C VAL A 38 -6.82 -7.43 5.07
N ALA A 39 -6.71 -6.15 4.68
CA ALA A 39 -6.29 -5.08 5.59
C ALA A 39 -7.29 -4.87 6.73
N THR A 40 -8.60 -4.93 6.43
CA THR A 40 -9.68 -4.77 7.42
C THR A 40 -9.69 -5.92 8.43
N GLU A 41 -9.55 -7.17 7.99
CA GLU A 41 -9.49 -8.32 8.90
C GLU A 41 -8.23 -8.31 9.76
N TYR A 42 -7.09 -7.88 9.21
CA TYR A 42 -5.86 -7.70 10.00
C TYR A 42 -6.08 -6.66 11.09
N LYS A 43 -6.59 -5.47 10.75
CA LYS A 43 -6.90 -4.42 11.72
C LYS A 43 -7.87 -4.90 12.79
N ARG A 44 -8.91 -5.64 12.40
CA ARG A 44 -9.88 -6.24 13.33
C ARG A 44 -9.21 -7.20 14.31
N ARG A 45 -8.33 -8.08 13.81
CA ARG A 45 -7.62 -9.09 14.61
C ARG A 45 -6.66 -8.48 15.62
N TYR A 46 -6.01 -7.38 15.26
CA TYR A 46 -4.98 -6.73 16.07
C TYR A 46 -5.44 -5.42 16.74
N GLY A 47 -6.74 -5.09 16.68
CA GLY A 47 -7.31 -3.93 17.35
C GLY A 47 -6.81 -2.58 16.83
N GLN A 48 -6.46 -2.49 15.54
CA GLN A 48 -5.93 -1.27 14.94
C GLN A 48 -7.03 -0.32 14.47
N CYS A 49 -6.70 0.98 14.36
CA CYS A 49 -7.61 1.97 13.80
C CYS A 49 -7.91 1.67 12.32
N TYR A 50 -9.19 1.68 11.95
CA TYR A 50 -9.61 1.53 10.56
C TYR A 50 -9.11 2.66 9.66
N ASN A 51 -9.11 3.88 10.17
CA ASN A 51 -8.61 5.06 9.48
C ASN A 51 -7.25 5.47 10.07
N SER A 52 -6.23 4.65 9.84
CA SER A 52 -4.85 5.00 10.20
C SER A 52 -4.24 5.91 9.12
N PRO A 53 -3.37 6.87 9.49
CA PRO A 53 -2.62 7.65 8.50
C PRO A 53 -1.83 6.74 7.55
N LEU A 54 -1.83 7.08 6.26
CA LEU A 54 -1.15 6.32 5.21
C LEU A 54 -0.41 7.27 4.27
N ALA A 55 0.89 7.04 4.10
CA ALA A 55 1.72 7.70 3.09
C ALA A 55 1.89 6.79 1.86
N VAL A 56 1.97 7.40 0.67
CA VAL A 56 2.29 6.70 -0.57
C VAL A 56 3.66 7.17 -1.05
N VAL A 57 4.56 6.24 -1.29
CA VAL A 57 5.91 6.50 -1.82
C VAL A 57 5.87 6.34 -3.34
N ILE A 58 6.38 7.34 -4.05
CA ILE A 58 6.56 7.30 -5.51
C ILE A 58 8.06 7.22 -5.76
N GLN A 59 8.48 6.22 -6.53
CA GLN A 59 9.88 5.95 -6.82
C GLN A 59 10.06 5.70 -8.32
N GLU A 60 11.20 6.09 -8.87
CA GLU A 60 11.60 5.74 -10.23
C GLU A 60 11.74 4.22 -10.37
N MET A 61 11.12 3.65 -11.40
CA MET A 61 11.16 2.22 -11.66
C MET A 61 12.54 1.83 -12.22
N ILE A 62 13.20 0.87 -11.56
CA ILE A 62 14.47 0.32 -12.04
C ILE A 62 14.18 -0.94 -12.87
N PRO A 63 14.67 -1.03 -14.12
CA PRO A 63 14.52 -2.25 -14.92
C PRO A 63 15.27 -3.39 -14.26
N CYS A 64 14.62 -4.54 -14.13
CA CYS A 64 15.24 -5.72 -13.55
C CYS A 64 15.85 -6.60 -14.64
N GLU A 65 17.05 -7.12 -14.41
CA GLU A 65 17.73 -8.05 -15.31
C GLU A 65 17.25 -9.50 -15.10
N VAL A 66 16.69 -9.83 -13.93
CA VAL A 66 16.26 -11.19 -13.53
C VAL A 66 15.02 -11.11 -12.64
N ALA A 67 14.05 -12.02 -12.82
CA ALA A 67 12.83 -12.09 -12.00
C ALA A 67 13.00 -12.97 -10.77
#